data_AF-W0R8P2-F1
#
_entry.id   AF-W0R8P2-F1
#
_cell.length_a   1.000
_cell.length_b   1.000
_cell.length_c   1.000
_cell.angle_alpha   90.00
_cell.angle_beta   90.00
_cell.angle_gamma   90.00
#
_symmetry.space_group_name_H-M   'P 1'
#
loop_
_entity.id
_entity.type
_entity.pdbx_description
1 polymer ?
#
loop_
_entity_poly.entity_id
_entity_poly.type
_entity_poly.pdbx_seq_one_letter_code
_entity_poly.pdbx_strand_id
1 'polypeptide(L)'
;MNKPIKNEKLIVLSNGLLRLVGNIVKIFSYVVHGIFPKKRFTIPEFSPAKIISKRNTKITRTIWQTNYTNRVTFPVYCNYLLNRLLSLSYDYRYVSTEERASYIQQNADERTFNAYSKLTDGASQADFWRIFTLYKEGGIYMDIDGHLVWNLDDIIDDEDSEVVITRRGEYTNFFLASEKGNQFLQDTLDIIIDNIEQRRIDGGVFVLTGPDTLRKALENVDVNSRRDKLTCAQGTFTNEYFQYMDKKMGKWNHAKNEDLIK
;
A
#
# COMPACT_ATOMS: atom_id res chain seq x y z
N MET A 1 -18.02 5.72 13.45
CA MET A 1 -17.48 5.83 14.83
C MET A 1 -16.21 5.01 14.95
N ASN A 2 -15.13 5.51 15.56
CA ASN A 2 -13.90 4.73 15.71
C ASN A 2 -14.12 3.55 16.67
N LYS A 3 -13.90 2.33 16.16
CA LYS A 3 -14.01 1.10 16.93
C LYS A 3 -12.95 1.07 18.05
N PRO A 4 -13.29 0.60 19.27
CA PRO A 4 -12.29 0.45 20.32
C PRO A 4 -11.20 -0.54 19.90
N ILE A 5 -9.93 -0.13 20.03
CA ILE A 5 -8.79 -0.98 19.66
C ILE A 5 -8.33 -1.77 20.86
N LYS A 6 -8.49 -3.10 20.80
CA LYS A 6 -7.98 -4.02 21.82
C LYS A 6 -6.45 -3.90 21.91
N ASN A 7 -5.91 -3.97 23.13
CA ASN A 7 -4.46 -3.94 23.38
C ASN A 7 -3.72 -2.66 22.91
N GLU A 8 -4.41 -1.51 22.77
CA GLU A 8 -3.80 -0.27 22.23
C GLU A 8 -2.42 0.07 22.82
N LYS A 9 -2.26 -0.02 24.15
CA LYS A 9 -0.96 0.27 24.81
C LYS A 9 0.17 -0.66 24.34
N LEU A 10 -0.12 -1.95 24.16
CA LEU A 10 0.84 -2.94 23.67
C LEU A 10 1.17 -2.71 22.20
N ILE A 11 0.17 -2.34 21.40
CA ILE A 11 0.36 -1.97 19.99
C ILE A 11 1.30 -0.76 19.86
N VAL A 12 1.09 0.27 20.68
CA VAL A 12 1.97 1.46 20.70
C VAL A 12 3.40 1.08 21.11
N LEU A 13 3.56 0.23 22.13
CA LEU A 13 4.87 -0.25 22.54
C LEU A 13 5.56 -1.05 21.42
N SER A 14 4.83 -1.98 20.79
CA SER A 14 5.30 -2.75 19.64
C SER A 14 5.75 -1.86 18.50
N ASN A 15 4.95 -0.87 18.13
CA ASN A 15 5.32 0.11 17.12
C ASN A 15 6.63 0.83 17.49
N GLY A 16 6.80 1.25 18.75
CA GLY A 16 8.04 1.85 19.24
C GLY A 16 9.26 0.93 19.05
N LEU A 17 9.14 -0.34 19.41
CA LEU A 17 10.20 -1.34 19.26
C LEU A 17 10.50 -1.65 17.79
N LEU A 18 9.47 -1.83 16.96
CA LEU A 18 9.63 -2.07 15.53
C LEU A 18 10.27 -0.87 14.83
N ARG A 19 10.00 0.36 15.29
CA ARG A 19 10.69 1.56 14.81
C ARG A 19 12.18 1.56 15.16
N LEU A 20 12.53 1.13 16.37
CA LEU A 20 13.93 0.97 16.76
C LEU A 20 14.62 -0.10 15.89
N VAL A 21 14.01 -1.29 15.77
CA VAL A 21 14.53 -2.40 14.95
C VAL A 21 14.69 -1.98 13.48
N GLY A 22 13.67 -1.36 12.89
CA GLY A 22 13.73 -0.93 11.50
C GLY A 22 14.81 0.11 11.25
N ASN A 23 15.05 1.03 12.20
CA ASN A 23 16.18 1.97 12.09
C ASN A 23 17.54 1.28 12.20
N ILE A 24 17.69 0.27 13.06
CA ILE A 24 18.91 -0.55 13.14
C ILE A 24 19.15 -1.28 11.81
N VAL A 25 18.13 -1.93 11.27
CA VAL A 25 18.19 -2.60 9.95
C VAL A 25 18.59 -1.63 8.86
N LYS A 26 17.98 -0.44 8.83
CA LYS A 26 18.27 0.60 7.84
C LYS A 26 19.72 1.09 7.92
N ILE A 27 20.25 1.32 9.10
CA ILE A 27 21.65 1.75 9.30
C ILE A 27 22.60 0.61 8.88
N PHE A 28 22.33 -0.61 9.34
CA PHE A 28 23.13 -1.78 8.98
C PHE A 28 23.12 -2.07 7.48
N SER A 29 22.05 -1.71 6.78
CA SER A 29 21.93 -1.87 5.32
C SER A 29 22.99 -1.08 4.54
N TYR A 30 23.51 0.03 5.08
CA TYR A 30 24.62 0.74 4.45
C TYR A 30 25.90 -0.10 4.44
N VAL A 31 26.16 -0.88 5.50
CA VAL A 31 27.29 -1.81 5.56
C VAL A 31 27.08 -2.96 4.58
N VAL A 32 25.88 -3.56 4.57
CA VAL A 32 25.54 -4.66 3.65
C VAL A 32 25.76 -4.27 2.19
N HIS A 33 25.25 -3.12 1.76
CA HIS A 33 25.38 -2.65 0.37
C HIS A 33 26.71 -1.95 0.10
N GLY A 34 27.46 -1.55 1.13
CA GLY A 34 28.86 -1.14 0.99
C GLY A 34 29.76 -2.32 0.62
N ILE A 35 29.57 -3.47 1.26
CA ILE A 35 30.34 -4.70 1.01
C ILE A 35 29.81 -5.44 -0.24
N PHE A 36 28.48 -5.50 -0.41
CA PHE A 36 27.81 -6.23 -1.48
C PHE A 36 26.85 -5.32 -2.30
N PRO A 37 27.36 -4.35 -3.07
CA PRO A 37 26.55 -3.29 -3.70
C PRO A 37 25.48 -3.79 -4.67
N LYS A 38 25.73 -4.94 -5.31
CA LYS A 38 24.80 -5.56 -6.27
C LYS A 38 23.88 -6.62 -5.64
N LYS A 39 23.98 -6.89 -4.33
CA LYS A 39 23.15 -7.91 -3.68
C LYS A 39 21.70 -7.44 -3.62
N ARG A 40 20.81 -8.26 -4.18
CA ARG A 40 19.35 -8.08 -4.11
C ARG A 40 18.70 -9.35 -3.61
N PHE A 41 17.52 -9.18 -3.03
CA PHE A 41 16.68 -10.23 -2.50
C PHE A 41 15.38 -10.27 -3.31
N THR A 42 14.80 -11.44 -3.47
CA THR A 42 13.56 -11.59 -4.25
C THR A 42 12.38 -11.68 -3.31
N ILE A 43 11.44 -10.76 -3.44
CA ILE A 43 10.08 -10.92 -2.90
C ILE A 43 9.33 -11.87 -3.84
N PRO A 44 8.72 -12.96 -3.35
CA PRO A 44 7.96 -13.85 -4.21
C PRO A 44 6.67 -13.18 -4.72
N GLU A 45 6.31 -13.44 -5.97
CA GLU A 45 5.04 -12.99 -6.56
C GLU A 45 3.83 -13.49 -5.76
N PHE A 46 3.90 -14.72 -5.26
CA PHE A 46 2.89 -15.29 -4.37
C PHE A 46 3.56 -15.95 -3.15
N SER A 47 3.07 -15.65 -1.95
CA SER A 47 3.41 -16.39 -0.73
C SER A 47 2.15 -16.80 -0.01
N PRO A 48 1.83 -18.11 0.07
CA PRO A 48 0.61 -18.55 0.73
C PRO A 48 0.67 -18.25 2.23
N ALA A 49 -0.51 -18.15 2.84
CA ALA A 49 -0.70 -18.14 4.28
C ALA A 49 0.07 -19.32 4.92
N LYS A 50 0.65 -19.06 6.10
CA LYS A 50 1.39 -20.05 6.89
C LYS A 50 0.49 -20.77 7.89
N ILE A 51 -0.65 -20.18 8.22
CA ILE A 51 -1.65 -20.72 9.14
C ILE A 51 -3.02 -20.58 8.49
N ILE A 52 -3.87 -21.57 8.69
CA ILE A 52 -5.27 -21.52 8.25
C ILE A 52 -6.09 -20.87 9.37
N SER A 53 -6.70 -19.72 9.09
CA SER A 53 -7.65 -19.10 10.01
C SER A 53 -9.02 -19.76 9.90
N LYS A 54 -9.69 -19.95 11.04
CA LYS A 54 -11.09 -20.42 11.10
C LYS A 54 -12.10 -19.26 11.08
N ARG A 55 -11.63 -18.01 11.11
CA ARG A 55 -12.47 -16.82 11.17
C ARG A 55 -13.07 -16.53 9.80
N ASN A 56 -14.38 -16.26 9.77
CA ASN A 56 -15.06 -15.79 8.58
C ASN A 56 -15.03 -14.25 8.59
N THR A 57 -14.26 -13.64 7.68
CA THR A 57 -14.07 -12.18 7.59
C THR A 57 -14.68 -11.66 6.29
N LYS A 58 -15.28 -10.46 6.31
CA LYS A 58 -15.74 -9.79 5.07
C LYS A 58 -14.56 -9.37 4.19
N ILE A 59 -13.49 -8.85 4.80
CA ILE A 59 -12.24 -8.55 4.12
C ILE A 59 -11.51 -9.85 3.78
N THR A 60 -11.23 -10.04 2.49
CA THR A 60 -10.50 -11.21 1.97
C THR A 60 -9.09 -11.29 2.59
N ARG A 61 -8.62 -12.49 2.91
CA ARG A 61 -7.30 -12.68 3.54
C ARG A 61 -6.14 -12.65 2.55
N THR A 62 -6.04 -11.58 1.76
CA THR A 62 -4.97 -11.38 0.77
C THR A 62 -4.34 -10.01 0.95
N ILE A 63 -3.02 -9.99 1.09
CA ILE A 63 -2.22 -8.76 1.04
C ILE A 63 -1.73 -8.54 -0.38
N TRP A 64 -2.02 -7.37 -0.93
CA TRP A 64 -1.58 -6.87 -2.22
C TRP A 64 -0.48 -5.82 -2.01
N GLN A 65 0.67 -6.01 -2.65
CA GLN A 65 1.72 -5.00 -2.70
C GLN A 65 2.25 -4.86 -4.12
N THR A 66 2.73 -3.67 -4.45
CA THR A 66 3.37 -3.41 -5.73
C THR A 66 4.65 -2.60 -5.54
N ASN A 67 5.59 -2.81 -6.45
CA ASN A 67 6.80 -2.00 -6.59
C ASN A 67 7.25 -2.01 -8.06
N TYR A 68 8.25 -1.20 -8.39
CA TYR A 68 8.86 -1.27 -9.73
C TYR A 68 9.66 -2.57 -9.97
N THR A 69 10.03 -3.30 -8.91
CA THR A 69 10.71 -4.60 -9.00
C THR A 69 10.55 -5.40 -7.72
N ASN A 70 10.51 -6.74 -7.85
CA ASN A 70 10.58 -7.67 -6.74
C ASN A 70 12.02 -7.98 -6.30
N ARG A 71 13.03 -7.48 -7.03
CA ARG A 71 14.45 -7.59 -6.70
C ARG A 71 14.86 -6.41 -5.83
N VAL A 72 14.64 -6.54 -4.53
CA VAL A 72 14.75 -5.43 -3.59
C VAL A 72 16.04 -5.44 -2.79
N THR A 73 16.36 -4.29 -2.18
CA THR A 73 17.47 -4.17 -1.25
C THR A 73 17.17 -4.85 0.10
N PHE A 74 18.23 -5.18 0.84
CA PHE A 74 18.14 -5.80 2.17
C PHE A 74 17.07 -5.19 3.12
N PRO A 75 16.98 -3.86 3.35
CA PRO A 75 16.01 -3.31 4.29
C PRO A 75 14.57 -3.48 3.84
N VAL A 76 14.30 -3.38 2.53
CA VAL A 76 12.97 -3.64 1.96
C VAL A 76 12.59 -5.11 2.11
N TYR A 77 13.55 -6.03 1.94
CA TYR A 77 13.31 -7.45 2.16
C TYR A 77 13.03 -7.78 3.63
N CYS A 78 13.78 -7.18 4.58
CA CYS A 78 13.49 -7.30 6.01
C CYS A 78 12.09 -6.78 6.36
N ASN A 79 11.68 -5.67 5.72
CA ASN A 79 10.33 -5.12 5.88
C ASN A 79 9.25 -6.13 5.46
N TYR A 80 9.43 -6.74 4.29
CA TYR A 80 8.57 -7.82 3.80
C TYR A 80 8.50 -9.00 4.78
N LEU A 81 9.65 -9.47 5.29
CA LEU A 81 9.70 -10.59 6.23
C LEU A 81 8.95 -10.28 7.54
N LEU A 82 9.10 -9.07 8.09
CA LEU A 82 8.34 -8.63 9.25
C LEU A 82 6.83 -8.65 8.98
N ASN A 83 6.40 -8.10 7.84
CA ASN A 83 4.99 -8.10 7.48
C ASN A 83 4.44 -9.52 7.37
N ARG A 84 5.18 -10.47 6.78
CA ARG A 84 4.76 -11.88 6.71
C ARG A 84 4.67 -12.54 8.08
N LEU A 85 5.57 -12.22 9.01
CA LEU A 85 5.48 -12.68 10.40
C LEU A 85 4.21 -12.15 11.10
N LEU A 86 3.81 -10.91 10.81
CA LEU A 86 2.62 -10.29 11.39
C LEU A 86 1.31 -10.61 10.63
N SER A 87 1.37 -11.43 9.58
CA SER A 87 0.21 -11.76 8.73
C SER A 87 0.18 -13.23 8.32
N LEU A 88 0.48 -14.12 9.27
CA LEU A 88 0.61 -15.57 9.02
C LEU A 88 -0.65 -16.22 8.44
N SER A 89 -1.84 -15.67 8.69
CA SER A 89 -3.12 -16.16 8.20
C SER A 89 -3.53 -15.58 6.84
N TYR A 90 -2.69 -14.76 6.21
CA TYR A 90 -2.98 -14.07 4.96
C TYR A 90 -2.10 -14.58 3.83
N ASP A 91 -2.69 -14.74 2.65
CA ASP A 91 -1.95 -14.84 1.41
C ASP A 91 -1.27 -13.50 1.09
N TYR A 92 -0.16 -13.57 0.38
CA TYR A 92 0.59 -12.41 -0.07
C TYR A 92 0.75 -12.45 -1.58
N ARG A 93 0.48 -11.33 -2.24
CA ARG A 93 0.64 -11.14 -3.68
C ARG A 93 1.45 -9.87 -3.93
N TYR A 94 2.60 -10.06 -4.55
CA TYR A 94 3.38 -8.99 -5.14
C TYR A 94 2.99 -8.83 -6.61
N VAL A 95 2.86 -7.59 -7.07
CA VAL A 95 2.54 -7.25 -8.47
C VAL A 95 3.53 -6.22 -8.99
N SER A 96 4.26 -6.54 -10.06
CA SER A 96 5.20 -5.64 -10.74
C SER A 96 4.49 -4.54 -11.54
N THR A 97 5.26 -3.59 -12.09
CA THR A 97 4.69 -2.49 -12.88
C THR A 97 3.95 -3.00 -14.11
N GLU A 98 4.53 -3.98 -14.80
CA GLU A 98 4.01 -4.59 -16.01
C GLU A 98 2.74 -5.39 -15.71
N GLU A 99 2.75 -6.18 -14.63
CA GLU A 99 1.61 -7.00 -14.22
C GLU A 99 0.41 -6.16 -13.78
N ARG A 100 0.61 -4.97 -13.21
CA ARG A 100 -0.50 -4.04 -12.93
C ARG A 100 -1.24 -3.68 -14.21
N ALA A 101 -0.51 -3.29 -15.25
CA ALA A 101 -1.11 -2.90 -16.52
C ALA A 101 -1.88 -4.07 -17.16
N SER A 102 -1.28 -5.27 -17.17
CA SER A 102 -1.95 -6.48 -17.66
C SER A 102 -3.19 -6.82 -16.84
N TYR A 103 -3.15 -6.70 -15.52
CA TYR A 103 -4.29 -6.97 -14.65
C TYR A 103 -5.45 -5.99 -14.91
N ILE A 104 -5.17 -4.69 -15.03
CA ILE A 104 -6.21 -3.68 -15.34
C ILE A 104 -6.79 -3.96 -16.72
N GLN A 105 -5.97 -4.20 -17.74
CA GLN A 105 -6.45 -4.48 -19.11
C GLN A 105 -7.39 -5.68 -19.19
N GLN A 106 -7.14 -6.72 -18.39
CA GLN A 106 -7.91 -7.96 -18.42
C GLN A 106 -9.22 -7.87 -17.61
N ASN A 107 -9.30 -6.97 -16.63
CA ASN A 107 -10.39 -6.98 -15.64
C ASN A 107 -11.24 -5.71 -15.62
N ALA A 108 -10.75 -4.62 -16.20
CA ALA A 108 -11.43 -3.34 -16.25
C ALA A 108 -12.27 -3.20 -17.52
N ASP A 109 -13.30 -2.34 -17.46
CA ASP A 109 -13.96 -1.85 -18.66
C ASP A 109 -13.03 -0.94 -19.48
N GLU A 110 -13.46 -0.62 -20.70
CA GLU A 110 -12.68 0.17 -21.65
C GLU A 110 -12.34 1.58 -21.11
N ARG A 111 -13.28 2.26 -20.45
CA ARG A 111 -13.06 3.62 -19.91
C ARG A 111 -11.98 3.59 -18.83
N THR A 112 -12.11 2.65 -17.89
CA THR A 112 -11.18 2.46 -16.77
C THR A 112 -9.77 2.11 -17.26
N PHE A 113 -9.65 1.18 -18.22
CA PHE A 113 -8.33 0.86 -18.79
C PHE A 113 -7.74 2.03 -19.58
N ASN A 114 -8.55 2.75 -20.37
CA ASN A 114 -8.10 3.92 -21.11
C ASN A 114 -7.57 5.00 -20.17
N ALA A 115 -8.23 5.27 -19.05
CA ALA A 115 -7.76 6.20 -18.03
C ALA A 115 -6.41 5.76 -17.44
N TYR A 116 -6.29 4.50 -16.98
CA TYR A 116 -5.03 3.95 -16.47
C TYR A 116 -3.89 4.08 -17.50
N SER A 117 -4.18 3.77 -18.77
CA SER A 117 -3.17 3.75 -19.83
C SER A 117 -2.54 5.12 -20.12
N LYS A 118 -3.19 6.22 -19.73
CA LYS A 118 -2.70 7.60 -19.88
C LYS A 118 -1.65 7.97 -18.83
N LEU A 119 -1.63 7.30 -17.68
CA LEU A 119 -0.66 7.55 -16.61
C LEU A 119 0.74 7.11 -17.03
N THR A 120 1.72 7.98 -16.85
CA THR A 120 3.10 7.73 -17.28
C THR A 120 4.03 7.33 -16.13
N ASP A 121 3.74 7.79 -14.91
CA ASP A 121 4.59 7.58 -13.75
C ASP A 121 4.13 6.36 -12.92
N GLY A 122 5.11 5.68 -12.32
CA GLY A 122 4.84 4.43 -11.62
C GLY A 122 4.07 4.60 -10.30
N ALA A 123 4.06 5.80 -9.71
CA ALA A 123 3.36 6.08 -8.46
C ALA A 123 1.88 6.31 -8.72
N SER A 124 1.51 7.14 -9.70
CA SER A 124 0.10 7.29 -10.10
C SER A 124 -0.51 5.98 -10.57
N GLN A 125 0.26 5.17 -11.31
CA GLN A 125 -0.16 3.81 -11.68
C GLN A 125 -0.36 2.92 -10.45
N ALA A 126 0.42 3.07 -9.37
CA ALA A 126 0.26 2.31 -8.13
C ALA A 126 -1.01 2.73 -7.37
N ASP A 127 -1.27 4.04 -7.33
CA ASP A 127 -2.45 4.62 -6.70
C ASP A 127 -3.73 4.20 -7.42
N PHE A 128 -3.75 4.21 -8.75
CA PHE A 128 -4.88 3.68 -9.52
C PHE A 128 -5.05 2.17 -9.25
N TRP A 129 -3.98 1.40 -9.39
CA TRP A 129 -4.03 -0.05 -9.29
C TRP A 129 -4.50 -0.53 -7.91
N ARG A 130 -4.02 0.08 -6.81
CA ARG A 130 -4.42 -0.35 -5.46
C ARG A 130 -5.92 -0.21 -5.22
N ILE A 131 -6.51 0.89 -5.70
CA ILE A 131 -7.94 1.16 -5.54
C ILE A 131 -8.74 0.18 -6.40
N PHE A 132 -8.37 0.01 -7.67
CA PHE A 132 -9.03 -0.93 -8.56
C PHE A 132 -8.97 -2.37 -8.05
N THR A 133 -7.79 -2.85 -7.65
CA THR A 133 -7.60 -4.22 -7.16
C THR A 133 -8.39 -4.46 -5.88
N LEU A 134 -8.37 -3.54 -4.92
CA LEU A 134 -9.18 -3.68 -3.70
C LEU A 134 -10.68 -3.65 -4.01
N TYR A 135 -11.14 -2.82 -4.94
CA TYR A 135 -12.54 -2.80 -5.34
C TYR A 135 -12.96 -4.15 -5.95
N LYS A 136 -12.12 -4.70 -6.84
CA LYS A 136 -12.42 -5.93 -7.58
C LYS A 136 -12.29 -7.21 -6.75
N GLU A 137 -11.29 -7.27 -5.87
CA GLU A 137 -10.89 -8.50 -5.15
C GLU A 137 -11.11 -8.42 -3.65
N GLY A 138 -11.22 -7.21 -3.08
CA GLY A 138 -11.07 -6.99 -1.65
C GLY A 138 -9.65 -7.26 -1.14
N GLY A 139 -9.52 -7.32 0.17
CA GLY A 139 -8.28 -7.63 0.86
C GLY A 139 -7.59 -6.41 1.41
N ILE A 140 -6.25 -6.45 1.47
CA ILE A 140 -5.43 -5.45 2.12
C ILE A 140 -4.36 -4.97 1.15
N TYR A 141 -4.29 -3.68 0.93
CA TYR A 141 -3.16 -3.04 0.28
C TYR A 141 -2.24 -2.40 1.33
N MET A 142 -0.93 -2.48 1.11
CA MET A 142 0.04 -1.62 1.79
C MET A 142 1.24 -1.30 0.92
N ASP A 143 1.75 -0.06 1.03
CA ASP A 143 2.96 0.37 0.34
C ASP A 143 4.15 -0.54 0.69
N ILE A 144 5.08 -0.72 -0.24
CA ILE A 144 6.23 -1.64 -0.10
C ILE A 144 7.17 -1.26 1.07
N ASP A 145 7.18 0.02 1.45
CA ASP A 145 7.91 0.56 2.60
C ASP A 145 7.05 0.72 3.87
N GLY A 146 5.79 0.28 3.81
CA GLY A 146 4.88 0.15 4.92
C GLY A 146 5.12 -1.12 5.73
N HIS A 147 4.93 -1.05 7.04
CA HIS A 147 5.00 -2.20 7.93
C HIS A 147 3.87 -2.23 8.95
N LEU A 148 3.32 -3.42 9.16
CA LEU A 148 2.37 -3.66 10.25
C LEU A 148 3.05 -3.38 11.59
N VAL A 149 2.28 -2.86 12.53
CA VAL A 149 2.77 -2.60 13.90
C VAL A 149 2.31 -3.65 14.91
N TRP A 150 1.40 -4.52 14.47
CA TRP A 150 0.80 -5.61 15.25
C TRP A 150 0.30 -6.72 14.33
N ASN A 151 -0.16 -7.84 14.89
CA ASN A 151 -0.71 -8.95 14.11
C ASN A 151 -1.96 -8.50 13.33
N LEU A 152 -2.03 -8.86 12.04
CA LEU A 152 -3.10 -8.41 11.14
C LEU A 152 -4.48 -8.99 11.51
N ASP A 153 -4.55 -10.18 12.10
CA ASP A 153 -5.81 -10.74 12.62
C ASP A 153 -6.37 -9.89 13.77
N ASP A 154 -5.52 -9.22 14.55
CA ASP A 154 -5.96 -8.33 15.63
C ASP A 154 -6.26 -6.90 15.11
N ILE A 155 -5.82 -6.59 13.88
CA ILE A 155 -6.08 -5.30 13.24
C ILE A 155 -7.42 -5.32 12.51
N ILE A 156 -7.76 -6.45 11.89
CA ILE A 156 -8.98 -6.64 11.10
C ILE A 156 -9.93 -7.58 11.84
N ASP A 157 -11.09 -7.06 12.23
CA ASP A 157 -12.14 -7.88 12.85
C ASP A 157 -13.05 -8.53 11.80
N ASP A 158 -13.83 -9.53 12.21
CA ASP A 158 -14.65 -10.35 11.31
C ASP A 158 -15.72 -9.56 10.56
N GLU A 159 -16.30 -8.57 11.24
CA GLU A 159 -17.39 -7.74 10.72
C GLU A 159 -16.94 -6.47 10.00
N ASP A 160 -15.64 -6.17 10.00
CA ASP A 160 -15.12 -4.95 9.36
C ASP A 160 -15.33 -5.05 7.83
N SER A 161 -16.03 -4.08 7.25
CA SER A 161 -16.15 -3.89 5.80
C SER A 161 -14.95 -3.16 5.22
N GLU A 162 -14.30 -2.31 6.02
CA GLU A 162 -13.05 -1.64 5.67
C GLU A 162 -12.24 -1.32 6.92
N VAL A 163 -10.95 -1.03 6.71
CA VAL A 163 -10.09 -0.35 7.66
C VAL A 163 -9.23 0.64 6.88
N VAL A 164 -9.47 1.93 7.11
CA VAL A 164 -8.68 3.03 6.53
C VAL A 164 -7.80 3.65 7.61
N ILE A 165 -6.67 4.24 7.20
CA ILE A 165 -5.75 4.85 8.15
C ILE A 165 -5.75 6.37 8.07
N THR A 166 -5.65 7.01 9.24
CA THR A 166 -5.43 8.44 9.36
C THR A 166 -4.05 8.75 9.92
N ARG A 167 -3.44 9.82 9.41
CA ARG A 167 -2.19 10.39 9.92
C ARG A 167 -2.39 11.88 10.12
N ARG A 168 -2.21 12.34 11.36
CA ARG A 168 -2.45 13.76 11.76
C ARG A 168 -3.86 14.26 11.41
N GLY A 169 -4.86 13.39 11.49
CA GLY A 169 -6.26 13.73 11.20
C GLY A 169 -6.68 13.54 9.75
N GLU A 170 -5.75 13.27 8.84
CA GLU A 170 -6.01 13.13 7.40
C GLU A 170 -5.98 11.67 6.98
N TYR A 171 -6.91 11.24 6.11
CA TYR A 171 -6.85 9.91 5.50
C TYR A 171 -5.62 9.78 4.58
N THR A 172 -5.03 8.60 4.57
CA THR A 172 -3.90 8.26 3.71
C THR A 172 -4.16 6.93 3.00
N ASN A 173 -3.61 6.77 1.80
CA ASN A 173 -3.85 5.58 0.97
C ASN A 173 -2.70 4.54 1.02
N PHE A 174 -1.68 4.73 1.88
CA PHE A 174 -0.54 3.79 1.96
C PHE A 174 -0.87 2.47 2.67
N PHE A 175 -2.02 2.38 3.32
CA PHE A 175 -2.65 1.16 3.82
C PHE A 175 -4.15 1.28 3.65
N LEU A 176 -4.78 0.26 3.07
CA LEU A 176 -6.23 0.15 2.93
C LEU A 176 -6.61 -1.31 3.10
N ALA A 177 -7.61 -1.60 3.91
CA ALA A 177 -8.26 -2.90 3.94
C ALA A 177 -9.73 -2.73 3.58
N SER A 178 -10.28 -3.60 2.75
CA SER A 178 -11.67 -3.50 2.32
C SER A 178 -12.23 -4.85 1.89
N GLU A 179 -13.52 -5.04 2.13
CA GLU A 179 -14.29 -6.04 1.42
C GLU A 179 -14.39 -5.69 -0.06
N LYS A 180 -14.65 -6.71 -0.86
CA LYS A 180 -14.84 -6.57 -2.31
C LYS A 180 -16.08 -5.73 -2.59
N GLY A 181 -15.97 -4.79 -3.53
CA GLY A 181 -17.09 -3.98 -3.98
C GLY A 181 -17.51 -2.85 -3.04
N ASN A 182 -16.69 -2.47 -2.06
CA ASN A 182 -17.01 -1.38 -1.14
C ASN A 182 -17.10 -0.03 -1.89
N GLN A 183 -18.15 0.74 -1.59
CA GLN A 183 -18.52 1.95 -2.34
C GLN A 183 -17.43 3.03 -2.34
N PHE A 184 -16.74 3.26 -1.22
CA PHE A 184 -15.72 4.32 -1.17
C PHE A 184 -14.56 4.07 -2.15
N LEU A 185 -14.26 2.81 -2.47
CA LEU A 185 -13.24 2.46 -3.45
C LEU A 185 -13.71 2.77 -4.87
N GLN A 186 -14.99 2.52 -5.17
CA GLN A 186 -15.59 2.91 -6.44
C GLN A 186 -15.58 4.43 -6.59
N ASP A 187 -16.03 5.16 -5.58
CA ASP A 187 -16.07 6.63 -5.59
C ASP A 187 -14.64 7.20 -5.74
N THR A 188 -13.66 6.62 -5.05
CA THR A 188 -12.25 6.99 -5.20
C THR A 188 -11.77 6.75 -6.63
N LEU A 189 -12.08 5.58 -7.21
CA LEU A 189 -11.69 5.24 -8.58
C LEU A 189 -12.33 6.18 -9.62
N ASP A 190 -13.61 6.53 -9.44
CA ASP A 190 -14.32 7.45 -10.31
C ASP A 190 -13.71 8.85 -10.27
N ILE A 191 -13.33 9.33 -9.09
CA ILE A 191 -12.60 10.61 -8.94
C ILE A 191 -11.23 10.54 -9.63
N ILE A 192 -10.50 9.44 -9.50
CA ILE A 192 -9.22 9.23 -10.19
C ILE A 192 -9.41 9.30 -11.72
N ILE A 193 -10.39 8.58 -12.25
CA ILE A 193 -10.69 8.54 -13.68
C ILE A 193 -11.08 9.94 -14.17
N ASP A 194 -11.97 10.63 -13.47
CA ASP A 194 -12.39 12.00 -13.81
C ASP A 194 -11.20 12.98 -13.78
N ASN A 195 -10.32 12.89 -12.78
CA ASN A 195 -9.10 13.71 -12.75
C ASN A 195 -8.21 13.48 -13.97
N ILE A 196 -8.05 12.23 -14.41
CA ILE A 196 -7.26 11.88 -15.60
C ILE A 196 -7.95 12.38 -16.88
N GLU A 197 -9.26 12.20 -17.01
CA GLU A 197 -10.05 12.63 -18.16
C GLU A 197 -10.04 14.16 -18.32
N GLN A 198 -10.14 14.89 -17.21
CA GLN A 198 -10.10 16.34 -17.16
C GLN A 198 -8.68 16.93 -17.05
N ARG A 199 -7.64 16.09 -17.09
CA ARG A 199 -6.21 16.46 -16.95
C ARG A 199 -5.93 17.36 -15.72
N ARG A 200 -6.51 17.05 -14.56
CA ARG A 200 -6.27 17.77 -13.29
C ARG A 200 -4.92 17.39 -12.68
N ILE A 201 -3.85 17.93 -13.27
CA ILE A 201 -2.46 17.67 -12.89
C ILE A 201 -1.93 18.64 -11.82
N ASP A 202 -2.69 19.69 -11.51
CA ASP A 202 -2.33 20.65 -10.45
C ASP A 202 -2.32 19.94 -9.09
N GLY A 203 -1.19 20.03 -8.37
CA GLY A 203 -0.95 19.27 -7.14
C GLY A 203 -0.34 17.87 -7.36
N GLY A 204 -0.01 17.52 -8.61
CA GLY A 204 0.77 16.35 -8.99
C GLY A 204 0.09 15.02 -8.63
N VAL A 205 0.91 13.97 -8.41
CA VAL A 205 0.43 12.62 -8.05
C VAL A 205 -0.54 12.64 -6.87
N PHE A 206 -0.27 13.48 -5.87
CA PHE A 206 -1.07 13.58 -4.64
C PHE A 206 -2.55 13.93 -4.92
N VAL A 207 -2.81 14.83 -5.88
CA VAL A 207 -4.16 15.24 -6.28
C VAL A 207 -4.72 14.36 -7.39
N LEU A 208 -3.89 14.00 -8.37
CA LEU A 208 -4.30 13.26 -9.55
C LEU A 208 -4.85 11.88 -9.17
N THR A 209 -4.08 11.10 -8.40
CA THR A 209 -4.41 9.71 -8.05
C THR A 209 -4.24 9.36 -6.58
N GLY A 210 -3.45 10.14 -5.84
CA GLY A 210 -3.03 9.87 -4.46
C GLY A 210 -4.08 10.16 -3.38
N PRO A 211 -3.64 10.42 -2.13
CA PRO A 211 -4.52 10.53 -0.97
C PRO A 211 -5.67 11.56 -1.09
N ASP A 212 -5.54 12.58 -1.93
CA ASP A 212 -6.61 13.57 -2.10
C ASP A 212 -7.90 12.99 -2.67
N THR A 213 -7.78 12.02 -3.59
CA THR A 213 -8.94 11.34 -4.20
C THR A 213 -9.71 10.52 -3.15
N LEU A 214 -8.99 9.80 -2.31
CA LEU A 214 -9.54 9.05 -1.18
C LEU A 214 -10.23 9.99 -0.18
N ARG A 215 -9.61 11.13 0.14
CA ARG A 215 -10.19 12.10 1.09
C ARG A 215 -11.51 12.68 0.58
N LYS A 216 -11.59 12.99 -0.72
CA LYS A 216 -12.81 13.45 -1.38
C LYS A 216 -13.90 12.37 -1.35
N ALA A 217 -13.55 11.13 -1.68
CA ALA A 217 -14.49 10.01 -1.64
C ALA A 217 -15.02 9.71 -0.23
N LEU A 218 -14.21 9.94 0.80
CA LEU A 218 -14.59 9.72 2.19
C LEU A 218 -15.21 10.95 2.87
N GLU A 219 -15.44 12.04 2.13
CA GLU A 219 -16.06 13.23 2.68
C GLU A 219 -17.49 12.91 3.14
N ASN A 220 -17.77 13.11 4.44
CA ASN A 220 -19.03 12.76 5.08
C ASN A 220 -19.40 11.25 5.07
N VAL A 221 -18.45 10.37 4.79
CA VAL A 221 -18.65 8.91 4.89
C VAL A 221 -18.14 8.43 6.25
N ASP A 222 -18.97 7.72 7.01
CA ASP A 222 -18.54 7.07 8.25
C ASP A 222 -17.85 5.74 7.91
N VAL A 223 -16.53 5.71 8.04
CA VAL A 223 -15.70 4.53 7.81
C VAL A 223 -14.94 4.13 9.06
N ASN A 224 -14.56 2.86 9.14
CA ASN A 224 -13.71 2.37 10.21
C ASN A 224 -12.27 2.89 10.05
N SER A 225 -12.01 4.04 10.69
CA SER A 225 -10.70 4.68 10.66
C SER A 225 -9.83 4.31 11.87
N ARG A 226 -8.54 4.08 11.62
CA ARG A 226 -7.53 3.83 12.66
C ARG A 226 -6.31 4.73 12.47
N ARG A 227 -5.63 5.10 13.56
CA ARG A 227 -4.38 5.87 13.46
C ARG A 227 -3.25 4.99 12.88
N ASP A 228 -2.43 5.56 12.01
CA ASP A 228 -1.22 4.93 11.46
C ASP A 228 -0.39 4.18 12.52
N LYS A 229 -0.12 4.84 13.66
CA LYS A 229 0.68 4.28 14.75
C LYS A 229 0.08 3.05 15.45
N LEU A 230 -1.17 2.71 15.16
CA LEU A 230 -1.91 1.56 15.71
C LEU A 230 -2.21 0.48 14.65
N THR A 231 -1.77 0.69 13.40
CA THR A 231 -2.11 -0.17 12.26
C THR A 231 -0.89 -0.45 11.39
N CYS A 232 -0.35 0.58 10.74
CA CYS A 232 0.73 0.47 9.78
C CYS A 232 1.58 1.74 9.78
N ALA A 233 2.91 1.59 9.84
CA ALA A 233 3.86 2.70 9.77
C ALA A 233 4.66 2.62 8.47
N GLN A 234 5.03 3.78 7.90
CA GLN A 234 5.70 3.87 6.61
C GLN A 234 7.12 4.44 6.74
N GLY A 235 8.07 3.92 5.95
CA GLY A 235 9.41 4.50 5.80
C GLY A 235 10.35 4.24 6.99
N THR A 236 10.00 3.27 7.85
CA THR A 236 10.82 2.93 9.01
C THR A 236 12.05 2.13 8.61
N PHE A 237 11.85 1.00 7.91
CA PHE A 237 12.89 0.02 7.58
C PHE A 237 13.80 0.47 6.45
N THR A 238 13.26 1.25 5.51
CA THR A 238 13.95 1.71 4.32
C THR A 238 13.92 3.23 4.22
N ASN A 239 14.61 3.77 3.24
CA ASN A 239 14.52 5.16 2.82
C ASN A 239 14.51 5.21 1.29
N GLU A 240 14.41 6.41 0.74
CA GLU A 240 14.38 6.61 -0.71
C GLU A 240 15.61 5.98 -1.41
N TYR A 241 16.80 6.13 -0.82
CA TYR A 241 18.03 5.54 -1.37
C TYR A 241 17.94 4.01 -1.50
N PHE A 242 17.51 3.30 -0.46
CA PHE A 242 17.41 1.84 -0.50
C PHE A 242 16.21 1.34 -1.30
N GLN A 243 15.08 2.05 -1.29
CA GLN A 243 13.91 1.66 -2.05
C GLN A 243 14.15 1.80 -3.56
N TYR A 244 14.82 2.87 -3.98
CA TYR A 244 15.03 3.25 -5.38
C TYR A 244 16.48 3.10 -5.84
N MET A 245 17.26 2.23 -5.18
CA MET A 245 18.69 2.03 -5.46
C MET A 245 18.95 1.72 -6.95
N ASP A 246 18.05 0.98 -7.60
CA ASP A 246 18.16 0.57 -9.01
C ASP A 246 17.29 1.40 -9.96
N LYS A 247 16.49 2.35 -9.44
CA LYS A 247 15.62 3.24 -10.20
C LYS A 247 15.69 4.65 -9.64
N LYS A 248 16.81 5.33 -9.92
CA LYS A 248 17.02 6.73 -9.50
C LYS A 248 15.83 7.59 -9.95
N MET A 249 15.43 8.53 -9.10
CA MET A 249 14.27 9.41 -9.32
C MET A 249 12.91 8.68 -9.42
N GLY A 250 12.81 7.45 -8.93
CA GLY A 250 11.56 6.67 -8.97
C GLY A 250 10.47 7.11 -7.99
N LYS A 251 10.75 8.09 -7.12
CA LYS A 251 9.79 8.63 -6.16
C LYS A 251 8.90 9.69 -6.82
N TRP A 252 7.62 9.70 -6.43
CA TRP A 252 6.58 10.53 -7.05
C TRP A 252 6.88 12.04 -7.05
N ASN A 253 7.60 12.56 -6.06
CA ASN A 253 7.94 13.99 -5.96
C ASN A 253 9.01 14.46 -6.96
N HIS A 254 9.58 13.52 -7.74
CA HIS A 254 10.48 13.83 -8.84
C HIS A 254 9.76 13.91 -10.19
N ALA A 255 8.51 13.46 -10.28
CA ALA A 255 7.72 13.57 -11.49
C ALA A 255 7.26 15.02 -11.70
N LYS A 256 7.40 15.52 -12.93
CA LYS A 256 6.85 16.82 -13.32
C LYS A 256 5.36 16.67 -13.60
N ASN A 257 4.56 17.65 -13.20
CA ASN A 257 3.10 17.58 -13.34
C ASN A 257 2.68 17.43 -14.81
N GLU A 258 3.37 18.10 -15.72
CA GLU A 258 3.07 18.06 -17.16
C GLU A 258 3.32 16.68 -17.77
N ASP A 259 4.20 15.89 -17.16
CA ASP A 259 4.59 14.58 -17.65
C ASP A 259 3.68 13.46 -17.14
N LEU A 260 2.79 13.70 -16.15
CA LEU A 260 1.99 12.66 -15.48
C LEU A 260 0.97 11.97 -16.40
N ILE A 261 0.51 12.67 -17.44
CA ILE A 261 -0.51 12.22 -18.39
C ILE A 261 -0.02 12.47 -19.81
N LYS A 262 0.08 11.40 -20.61
CA LYS A 262 0.45 11.50 -22.04
C LYS A 262 -0.68 11.98 -22.96
#